data_AF-A0A5Y3WAE7-F1
#
_entry.id   AF-A0A5Y3WAE7-F1
#
_cell.length_a   1.000
_cell.length_b   1.000
_cell.length_c   1.000
_cell.angle_alpha   90.00
_cell.angle_beta   90.00
_cell.angle_gamma   90.00
#
_symmetry.space_group_name_H-M   'P 1'
#
loop_
_entity.id
_entity.type
_entity.pdbx_description
1 polymer ?
#
loop_
_entity_poly.entity_id
_entity_poly.type
_entity_poly.pdbx_seq_one_letter_code
_entity_poly.pdbx_strand_id
1 'polypeptide(L)'
;KIHFQSLTDSIDTSTPMGRFFFHVMSALAEMERELIVERTNAGLAAARAQGRIGGRRPALQPDQIAQINRLVKNGHTRKQLAIIYDVSISTVYKFCPVFIDR
;
A
#
# COMPACT_ATOMS: atom_id res chain seq x y z
N LYS A 1 19.28 32.24 -12.08
CA LYS A 1 19.84 30.87 -11.94
C LYS A 1 20.03 30.62 -10.45
N ILE A 2 19.59 29.48 -9.91
CA ILE A 2 19.65 29.19 -8.48
C ILE A 2 20.74 28.14 -8.26
N HIS A 3 21.56 28.34 -7.22
CA HIS A 3 22.62 27.43 -6.81
C HIS A 3 22.35 26.91 -5.40
N PHE A 4 22.79 25.68 -5.14
CA PHE A 4 22.69 25.03 -3.84
C PHE A 4 24.04 25.11 -3.16
N GLN A 5 24.04 25.63 -1.93
CA GLN A 5 25.21 25.68 -1.07
C GLN A 5 24.87 25.05 0.28
N SER A 6 25.54 23.95 0.62
CA SER A 6 25.53 23.40 1.98
C SER A 6 26.64 24.06 2.79
N LEU A 7 26.27 24.72 3.89
CA LEU A 7 27.22 25.35 4.81
C LEU A 7 27.97 24.32 5.67
N THR A 8 27.33 23.17 5.93
CA THR A 8 27.89 22.10 6.77
C THR A 8 28.79 21.17 5.95
N ASP A 9 28.34 20.80 4.75
CA ASP A 9 29.02 19.80 3.91
C ASP A 9 30.02 20.43 2.94
N SER A 10 30.14 21.76 2.95
CA SER A 10 30.99 22.54 2.02
C SER A 10 30.72 22.24 0.53
N ILE A 11 29.47 21.89 0.18
CA ILE A 11 29.06 21.63 -1.21
C ILE A 11 28.52 22.92 -1.81
N ASP A 12 29.13 23.41 -2.88
CA ASP A 12 28.62 24.56 -3.65
C ASP A 12 28.46 24.21 -5.14
N THR A 13 27.21 24.11 -5.60
CA THR A 13 26.88 23.77 -7.00
C THR A 13 27.07 24.93 -7.98
N SER A 14 27.50 26.11 -7.51
CA SER A 14 28.01 27.18 -8.38
C SER A 14 29.34 26.78 -9.05
N THR A 15 30.15 25.96 -8.39
CA THR A 15 31.45 25.50 -8.88
C THR A 15 31.36 24.18 -9.68
N PRO A 16 32.25 23.93 -10.66
CA PRO A 16 32.31 22.64 -11.35
C PRO A 16 32.55 21.46 -10.41
N MET A 17 33.41 21.63 -9.40
CA MET A 17 33.74 20.59 -8.42
C MET A 17 32.54 20.25 -7.52
N GLY A 18 31.82 21.26 -7.01
CA GLY A 18 30.65 21.02 -6.18
C GLY A 18 29.49 20.39 -6.96
N ARG A 19 29.32 20.69 -8.25
CA ARG A 19 28.38 19.94 -9.11
C ARG A 19 28.76 18.49 -9.27
N PHE A 20 30.04 18.20 -9.54
CA PHE A 20 30.52 16.83 -9.64
C PHE A 20 30.26 16.04 -8.36
N PHE A 21 30.64 16.60 -7.20
CA PHE A 21 30.42 15.95 -5.91
C PHE A 21 28.94 15.73 -5.61
N PHE A 22 28.10 16.73 -5.91
CA PHE A 22 26.64 16.59 -5.77
C PHE A 22 26.07 15.45 -6.62
N HIS A 23 26.56 15.25 -7.85
CA HIS A 23 26.17 14.11 -8.69
C HIS A 23 26.63 12.76 -8.12
N VAL A 24 27.86 12.67 -7.61
CA VAL A 24 28.35 11.45 -6.95
C VAL A 24 27.49 11.11 -5.74
N MET A 25 27.17 12.10 -4.88
CA MET A 25 26.29 11.87 -3.73
C MET A 25 24.88 11.47 -4.15
N SER A 26 24.38 12.02 -5.26
CA SER A 26 23.08 11.62 -5.82
C SER A 26 23.07 10.16 -6.26
N ALA A 27 24.14 9.70 -6.93
CA ALA A 27 24.28 8.31 -7.33
C ALA A 27 24.41 7.36 -6.13
N LEU A 28 25.12 7.77 -5.08
CA LEU A 28 25.18 6.99 -3.83
C LEU A 28 23.82 6.90 -3.15
N ALA A 29 23.07 8.00 -3.07
CA ALA A 29 21.74 8.02 -2.48
C ALA A 29 20.76 7.10 -3.24
N GLU A 30 20.87 7.03 -4.58
CA GLU A 30 20.10 6.10 -5.40
C GLU A 30 20.45 4.64 -5.09
N MET A 31 21.74 4.29 -5.05
CA MET A 31 22.20 2.95 -4.67
C MET A 31 21.73 2.54 -3.27
N GLU A 32 21.84 3.43 -2.28
CA GLU A 32 21.35 3.15 -0.92
C GLU A 32 19.85 2.89 -0.90
N ARG A 33 19.07 3.65 -1.68
CA ARG A 33 17.63 3.45 -1.81
C ARG A 33 17.32 2.08 -2.41
N GLU A 34 18.04 1.66 -3.44
CA GLU A 34 17.88 0.34 -4.05
C GLU A 34 18.16 -0.78 -3.03
N LEU A 35 19.25 -0.68 -2.26
CA LEU A 35 19.61 -1.65 -1.23
C LEU A 35 18.55 -1.74 -0.11
N ILE A 36 17.95 -0.62 0.29
CA ILE A 36 16.85 -0.62 1.28
C ILE A 36 15.63 -1.35 0.73
N VAL A 37 15.29 -1.12 -0.54
CA VAL A 37 14.16 -1.79 -1.21
C VAL A 37 14.42 -3.29 -1.31
N GLU A 38 15.61 -3.70 -1.73
CA GLU A 38 16.00 -5.11 -1.82
C GLU A 38 15.86 -5.82 -0.46
N ARG A 39 16.42 -5.24 0.60
CA ARG A 39 16.33 -5.80 1.96
C ARG A 39 14.89 -5.88 2.46
N THR A 40 14.07 -4.86 2.17
CA THR A 40 12.65 -4.86 2.55
C THR A 40 11.90 -5.99 1.84
N ASN A 41 12.16 -6.18 0.55
CA ASN A 41 11.55 -7.25 -0.23
C ASN A 41 11.98 -8.64 0.26
N ALA A 42 13.26 -8.82 0.58
CA ALA A 42 13.78 -10.05 1.17
C ALA A 42 13.10 -10.36 2.51
N GLY A 43 12.95 -9.36 3.39
CA GLY A 43 12.24 -9.50 4.66
C GLY A 43 10.75 -9.86 4.47
N LEU A 44 10.07 -9.21 3.52
CA LEU A 44 8.68 -9.55 3.18
C LEU A 44 8.54 -10.96 2.63
N ALA A 45 9.47 -11.41 1.79
CA ALA A 45 9.48 -12.77 1.26
C ALA A 45 9.67 -13.82 2.37
N ALA A 46 10.63 -13.59 3.28
CA ALA A 46 10.86 -14.46 4.44
C ALA A 46 9.62 -14.54 5.34
N ALA A 47 8.98 -13.40 5.63
CA ALA A 47 7.77 -13.36 6.46
C ALA A 47 6.59 -14.09 5.79
N ARG A 48 6.43 -13.96 4.46
CA ARG A 48 5.43 -14.72 3.70
C ARG A 48 5.69 -16.22 3.74
N ALA A 49 6.95 -16.65 3.63
CA ALA A 49 7.34 -18.06 3.74
C ALA A 49 7.01 -18.65 5.12
N GLN A 50 7.04 -17.83 6.17
CA GLN A 50 6.58 -18.18 7.53
C GLN A 50 5.06 -18.15 7.70
N GLY A 51 4.29 -17.92 6.64
CA GLY A 51 2.82 -17.91 6.66
C GLY A 51 2.20 -16.57 7.04
N ARG A 52 2.97 -15.49 7.18
CA ARG A 52 2.40 -14.16 7.44
C ARG A 52 1.67 -13.64 6.19
N ILE A 53 0.37 -13.44 6.32
CA ILE A 53 -0.45 -12.74 5.32
C ILE A 53 -0.36 -11.24 5.61
N GLY A 54 0.34 -10.50 4.73
CA GLY A 54 0.44 -9.04 4.81
C GLY A 54 -0.81 -8.30 4.31
N GLY A 55 -0.75 -6.97 4.30
CA GLY A 55 -1.84 -6.12 3.79
C GLY A 55 -2.89 -5.73 4.84
N ARG A 56 -3.93 -5.02 4.40
CA ARG A 56 -5.05 -4.59 5.26
C ARG A 56 -5.90 -5.81 5.63
N ARG A 57 -6.19 -5.97 6.92
CA ARG A 57 -7.09 -7.02 7.41
C ARG A 57 -8.49 -6.84 6.78
N PRO A 58 -9.15 -7.93 6.31
CA PRO A 58 -10.52 -7.87 5.84
C PRO A 58 -11.44 -7.24 6.89
N ALA A 59 -12.39 -6.41 6.46
CA ALA A 59 -13.37 -5.80 7.35
C ALA A 59 -14.44 -6.80 7.83
N LEU A 60 -14.63 -7.89 7.09
CA LEU A 60 -15.62 -8.93 7.39
C LEU A 60 -14.93 -10.29 7.50
N GLN A 61 -15.35 -11.07 8.48
CA GLN A 61 -14.92 -12.46 8.66
C GLN A 61 -15.64 -13.39 7.68
N PRO A 62 -15.07 -14.57 7.36
CA PRO A 62 -15.68 -15.54 6.45
C PRO A 62 -17.12 -15.90 6.83
N ASP A 63 -17.39 -16.07 8.12
CA ASP A 63 -18.73 -16.42 8.64
C ASP A 63 -19.73 -15.28 8.44
N GLN A 64 -19.29 -14.03 8.63
CA GLN A 64 -20.12 -12.85 8.37
C GLN A 64 -20.45 -12.73 6.87
N ILE A 65 -19.49 -13.01 6.00
CA ILE A 65 -19.72 -13.03 4.54
C ILE A 65 -20.76 -14.10 4.18
N ALA A 66 -20.65 -15.30 4.75
CA ALA A 66 -21.63 -16.37 4.53
C ALA A 66 -23.03 -15.97 5.03
N GLN A 67 -23.12 -15.32 6.20
CA GLN A 67 -24.38 -14.83 6.75
C GLN A 67 -25.00 -13.72 5.89
N ILE A 68 -24.21 -12.73 5.45
CA ILE A 68 -24.65 -11.66 4.55
C ILE A 68 -25.22 -12.26 3.26
N ASN A 69 -24.54 -13.24 2.67
CA ASN A 69 -25.01 -13.90 1.45
C ASN A 69 -26.36 -14.61 1.64
N ARG A 70 -26.59 -15.26 2.80
CA ARG A 70 -27.89 -15.87 3.13
C ARG A 70 -28.98 -14.80 3.31
N LEU A 71 -28.67 -13.72 4.02
CA LEU A 71 -29.63 -12.64 4.26
C LEU A 71 -30.04 -11.93 2.97
N VAL A 72 -29.11 -11.73 2.04
CA VAL A 72 -29.42 -11.17 0.71
C VAL A 72 -30.35 -12.12 -0.07
N LYS A 73 -30.12 -13.44 -0.03
CA LYS A 73 -31.02 -14.43 -0.65
C LYS A 73 -32.42 -14.43 -0.02
N ASN A 74 -32.50 -14.15 1.28
CA ASN A 74 -33.77 -14.02 2.00
C ASN A 74 -34.47 -12.66 1.78
N GLY A 75 -33.95 -11.80 0.88
CA GLY A 75 -34.59 -10.55 0.49
C GLY A 75 -34.17 -9.30 1.28
N HIS A 76 -33.18 -9.40 2.18
CA HIS A 76 -32.67 -8.21 2.87
C HIS A 76 -31.90 -7.29 1.92
N THR A 77 -32.07 -5.98 2.12
CA THR A 77 -31.35 -5.00 1.29
C THR A 77 -29.89 -4.90 1.72
N ARG A 78 -29.00 -4.76 0.73
CA ARG A 78 -27.55 -4.61 0.95
C ARG A 78 -27.21 -3.37 1.78
N LYS A 79 -28.02 -2.30 1.67
CA LYS A 79 -27.88 -1.07 2.48
C LYS A 79 -28.15 -1.32 3.97
N GLN A 80 -29.18 -2.11 4.30
CA GLN A 80 -29.46 -2.49 5.69
C GLN A 80 -28.30 -3.33 6.26
N LEU A 81 -27.79 -4.29 5.49
CA LEU A 81 -26.66 -5.12 5.93
C LEU A 81 -25.38 -4.29 6.12
N ALA A 82 -25.12 -3.31 5.25
CA ALA A 82 -23.98 -2.40 5.42
C ALA A 82 -24.00 -1.68 6.77
N ILE A 83 -25.19 -1.20 7.20
CA ILE A 83 -25.36 -0.53 8.50
C ILE A 83 -25.19 -1.52 9.66
N ILE A 84 -25.79 -2.71 9.57
CA ILE A 84 -25.73 -3.72 10.64
C ILE A 84 -24.30 -4.20 10.91
N TYR A 85 -23.52 -4.41 9.85
CA TYR A 85 -22.14 -4.89 9.96
C TYR A 85 -21.12 -3.76 10.05
N ASP A 86 -21.56 -2.49 10.14
CA ASP A 86 -20.72 -1.29 10.19
C ASP A 86 -19.64 -1.25 9.08
N VAL A 87 -20.07 -1.52 7.85
CA VAL A 87 -19.19 -1.49 6.67
C VAL A 87 -19.77 -0.62 5.56
N SER A 88 -18.92 -0.15 4.66
CA SER A 88 -19.38 0.57 3.47
C SER A 88 -20.26 -0.33 2.60
N ILE A 89 -21.25 0.26 1.94
CA ILE A 89 -22.10 -0.49 0.99
C ILE A 89 -21.27 -1.13 -0.13
N SER A 90 -20.17 -0.48 -0.55
CA SER A 90 -19.21 -1.01 -1.51
C SER A 90 -18.52 -2.30 -1.03
N THR A 91 -18.28 -2.44 0.28
CA THR A 91 -17.74 -3.67 0.86
C THR A 91 -18.74 -4.81 0.74
N VAL A 92 -20.03 -4.55 0.99
CA VAL A 92 -21.09 -5.55 0.81
C VAL A 92 -21.21 -5.99 -0.64
N TYR A 93 -21.21 -5.04 -1.60
CA TYR A 93 -21.22 -5.37 -3.03
C TYR A 93 -20.00 -6.16 -3.50
N LYS A 94 -18.82 -5.90 -2.94
CA LYS A 94 -17.58 -6.63 -3.27
C LYS A 94 -17.69 -8.12 -2.95
N PHE A 95 -18.34 -8.48 -1.84
CA PHE A 95 -18.51 -9.87 -1.42
C PHE A 95 -19.82 -10.50 -1.92
N CYS A 96 -20.83 -9.69 -2.23
CA CYS A 96 -22.16 -10.11 -2.69
C CYS A 96 -22.59 -9.32 -3.94
N PRO A 97 -22.01 -9.64 -5.11
CA PRO A 97 -22.37 -8.98 -6.36
C PRO A 97 -23.83 -9.29 -6.75
N VAL A 98 -24.41 -8.40 -7.56
CA VAL A 98 -25.71 -8.68 -8.21
C VAL A 98 -25.40 -9.47 -9.47
N PHE A 99 -25.79 -10.75 -9.49
CA PHE A 99 -25.80 -11.52 -10.72
C PHE A 99 -27.02 -11.07 -11.52
N ILE A 100 -26.77 -10.46 -12.68
CA ILE A 100 -27.80 -10.18 -13.66
C ILE A 100 -27.84 -11.43 -14.55
N ASP A 101 -28.86 -12.26 -14.40
CA ASP A 101 -29.14 -13.30 -15.39
C ASP A 101 -29.43 -12.61 -16.73
N ARG A 102 -28.69 -12.99 -17.77
CA ARG A 102 -28.99 -12.65 -19.16
C ARG A 102 -29.86 -13.73 -19.77
#